data_AF-A0A918VYC5-F1
#
_entry.id   AF-A0A918VYC5-F1
#
_cell.length_a   1.000
_cell.length_b   1.000
_cell.length_c   1.000
_cell.angle_alpha   90.00
_cell.angle_beta   90.00
_cell.angle_gamma   90.00
#
_symmetry.space_group_name_H-M   'P 1'
#
loop_
_entity.id
_entity.type
_entity.pdbx_description
1 polymer ?
#
loop_
_entity_poly.entity_id
_entity_poly.type
_entity_poly.pdbx_seq_one_letter_code
_entity_poly.pdbx_strand_id
1 'polypeptide(L)' 'MTNFNRNEPYNDLPLLPPKSALETTKVLRKTIEASRALAKFNGMLINLPNPIFFLDTIHLQEAKASSEIENIITTNDNFL' A
#
# COMPACT_ATOMS: atom_id res chain seq x y z
N MET A 1 5.28 -26.86 5.95
CA MET A 1 4.97 -26.12 4.72
C MET A 1 5.48 -26.97 3.58
N THR A 2 4.64 -27.31 2.62
CA THR A 2 5.10 -27.94 1.37
C THR A 2 6.11 -27.01 0.72
N ASN A 3 7.18 -27.58 0.14
CA ASN A 3 8.15 -26.77 -0.58
C ASN A 3 7.44 -26.12 -1.77
N PHE A 4 7.53 -24.79 -1.87
CA PHE A 4 6.94 -24.05 -2.97
C PHE A 4 7.59 -24.49 -4.29
N ASN A 5 6.76 -24.92 -5.25
CA ASN A 5 7.18 -25.25 -6.60
C ASN A 5 6.54 -24.27 -7.58
N ARG A 6 7.36 -23.48 -8.27
CA ARG A 6 6.88 -22.45 -9.22
C ARG A 6 6.11 -23.02 -10.42
N ASN A 7 6.27 -24.30 -10.73
CA ASN A 7 5.64 -24.96 -11.87
C ASN A 7 4.30 -25.63 -11.50
N GLU A 8 3.93 -25.64 -10.21
CA GLU A 8 2.70 -26.25 -9.70
C GLU A 8 1.83 -25.17 -9.02
N PRO A 9 0.49 -25.18 -9.22
CA PRO A 9 -0.40 -24.28 -8.51
C PRO A 9 -0.31 -24.46 -7.00
N TYR A 10 -0.11 -23.36 -6.25
CA TYR A 10 0.04 -23.41 -4.80
C TYR A 10 -1.31 -23.40 -4.07
N ASN A 11 -2.12 -24.43 -4.30
CA ASN A 11 -3.49 -24.54 -3.78
C ASN A 11 -3.55 -24.73 -2.26
N ASP A 12 -2.50 -25.29 -1.66
CA ASP A 12 -2.38 -25.52 -0.21
C ASP A 12 -1.76 -24.31 0.52
N LEU A 13 -2.12 -23.08 0.11
CA LEU A 13 -1.63 -21.85 0.72
C LEU A 13 -1.94 -21.86 2.25
N PRO A 14 -0.93 -21.70 3.12
CA PRO A 14 -1.15 -21.69 4.56
C PRO A 14 -2.10 -20.57 4.98
N LEU A 15 -3.06 -20.88 5.83
CA LEU A 15 -3.98 -19.90 6.37
C LEU A 15 -3.24 -18.86 7.24
N LEU A 16 -3.71 -17.62 7.17
CA LEU A 16 -3.25 -16.54 8.04
C LEU A 16 -4.05 -16.53 9.37
N PRO A 17 -3.42 -16.19 10.51
CA PRO A 17 -2.01 -15.81 10.66
C PRO A 17 -1.08 -17.03 10.77
N PRO A 18 0.20 -16.89 10.37
CA PRO A 18 1.19 -17.91 10.63
C PRO A 18 1.43 -18.04 12.14
N LYS A 19 1.78 -19.25 12.60
CA LYS A 19 2.05 -19.53 14.03
C LYS A 19 3.36 -18.93 14.56
N SER A 20 4.19 -18.35 13.70
CA SER A 20 5.46 -17.73 14.07
C SER A 20 5.25 -16.34 14.68
N ALA A 21 6.22 -15.88 15.47
CA ALA A 21 6.24 -14.49 15.94
C ALA A 21 6.31 -13.52 14.76
N LEU A 22 5.27 -12.69 14.60
CA LEU A 22 5.18 -11.68 13.54
C LEU A 22 5.86 -10.36 13.91
N GLU A 23 5.85 -10.04 15.20
CA GLU A 23 6.40 -8.80 15.72
C GLU A 23 7.91 -8.92 15.91
N THR A 24 8.65 -8.29 15.00
CA THR A 24 10.10 -8.18 15.11
C THR A 24 10.49 -6.74 15.41
N THR A 25 11.59 -6.54 16.15
CA THR A 25 12.10 -5.20 16.44
C THR A 25 12.34 -4.39 15.16
N LYS A 26 12.76 -5.03 14.07
CA LYS A 26 12.97 -4.39 12.77
C LYS A 26 11.66 -3.86 12.19
N VAL A 27 10.61 -4.69 12.15
CA VAL A 27 9.29 -4.30 11.63
C VAL A 27 8.68 -3.22 12.53
N LEU A 28 8.69 -3.40 13.85
CA LEU A 28 8.12 -2.42 14.79
C LEU A 28 8.79 -1.05 14.70
N ARG A 29 10.12 -0.98 14.53
CA ARG A 29 10.81 0.29 14.30
C ARG A 29 10.34 0.98 13.01
N LYS A 30 10.13 0.21 11.93
CA LYS A 30 9.57 0.74 10.68
C LYS A 30 8.12 1.17 10.83
N THR A 31 7.31 0.44 11.58
CA THR A 31 5.93 0.85 11.90
C THR A 31 5.90 2.20 12.62
N ILE A 32 6.82 2.45 13.56
CA ILE A 32 6.92 3.74 14.25
C ILE A 32 7.28 4.87 13.28
N GLU A 33 8.28 4.67 12.41
CA GLU A 33 8.68 5.65 11.40
C GLU A 33 7.52 5.99 10.44
N ALA A 34 6.84 4.97 9.93
CA ALA A 34 5.69 5.12 9.04
C ALA A 34 4.51 5.83 9.73
N SER A 35 4.18 5.43 10.97
CA SER A 35 3.11 6.05 11.76
C SER A 35 3.38 7.54 11.99
N ARG A 36 4.62 7.93 12.31
CA ARG A 36 5.00 9.33 12.49
C ARG A 36 4.88 10.13 11.19
N ALA A 37 5.26 9.56 10.05
CA ALA A 37 5.12 10.20 8.75
C ALA A 37 3.64 10.44 8.41
N LEU A 38 2.78 9.43 8.61
CA LEU A 38 1.34 9.54 8.40
C LEU A 38 0.69 10.56 9.34
N ALA A 39 1.09 10.60 10.61
CA ALA A 39 0.58 11.58 11.56
C ALA A 39 0.94 13.02 11.15
N LYS A 40 2.17 13.25 10.66
CA LYS A 40 2.59 14.55 10.12
C LYS A 40 1.77 14.94 8.90
N PHE A 41 1.57 14.01 7.97
CA PHE A 41 0.76 14.23 6.78
C PHE A 41 -0.68 14.62 7.15
N ASN A 42 -1.33 13.85 8.03
CA ASN A 42 -2.67 14.16 8.51
C ASN A 42 -2.74 15.54 9.19
N GLY A 43 -1.74 15.89 10.01
CA GLY A 43 -1.66 17.21 10.61
C GLY A 43 -1.53 18.35 9.60
N MET A 44 -0.80 18.14 8.50
CA MET A 44 -0.68 19.12 7.41
C MET A 44 -2.01 19.29 6.64
N LEU A 45 -2.74 18.20 6.39
CA LEU A 45 -4.04 18.25 5.71
C LEU A 45 -5.06 19.12 6.44
N ILE A 46 -5.07 19.11 7.78
CA ILE A 46 -5.99 19.93 8.60
C ILE A 46 -5.78 21.43 8.34
N ASN A 47 -4.57 21.85 7.99
CA ASN A 47 -4.25 23.25 7.73
C ASN A 47 -4.56 23.69 6.29
N LEU A 48 -5.02 22.78 5.43
CA LEU A 48 -5.38 23.12 4.05
C LEU A 48 -6.81 23.67 3.97
N PRO A 49 -7.05 24.68 3.10
CA PRO A 49 -8.39 25.25 2.91
C PRO A 49 -9.38 24.25 2.28
N ASN A 50 -8.89 23.28 1.50
CA ASN A 50 -9.69 22.19 0.94
C ASN A 50 -8.87 20.89 0.85
N PRO A 51 -8.83 20.08 1.93
CA PRO A 51 -8.04 18.84 1.96
C PRO A 51 -8.59 17.75 1.03
N ILE A 52 -9.90 17.74 0.76
CA ILE A 52 -10.55 16.72 -0.07
C ILE A 52 -10.02 16.79 -1.51
N PHE A 53 -9.97 18.00 -2.07
CA PHE A 53 -9.44 18.20 -3.43
C PHE A 53 -8.00 17.69 -3.58
N PHE A 54 -7.17 17.88 -2.56
CA PHE A 54 -5.79 17.37 -2.58
C PHE A 54 -5.75 15.84 -2.55
N LEU A 55 -6.61 15.20 -1.75
CA LEU A 55 -6.72 13.74 -1.70
C LEU A 55 -7.18 13.14 -3.03
N ASP A 56 -8.12 13.79 -3.72
CA ASP A 56 -8.60 13.33 -5.04
C ASP A 56 -7.46 13.25 -6.06
N THR A 57 -6.54 14.22 -6.04
CA THR A 57 -5.36 14.19 -6.93
C THR A 57 -4.40 13.05 -6.61
N ILE A 58 -4.29 12.65 -5.34
CA ILE A 58 -3.46 11.52 -4.91
C ILE A 58 -4.09 10.20 -5.35
N HIS A 59 -5.40 10.05 -5.18
CA HIS A 59 -6.13 8.86 -5.63
C HIS A 59 -5.94 8.60 -7.12
N LEU A 60 -6.02 9.64 -7.94
CA LEU A 60 -5.78 9.53 -9.37
C LEU A 60 -4.34 9.10 -9.69
N GLN A 61 -3.35 9.74 -9.04
CA GLN A 61 -1.94 9.38 -9.23
C GLN A 61 -1.66 7.93 -8.83
N GLU A 62 -2.26 7.46 -7.74
CA GLU A 62 -2.10 6.08 -7.28
C GLU A 62 -2.78 5.07 -8.23
N ALA A 63 -4.00 5.36 -8.69
CA ALA A 63 -4.69 4.48 -9.64
C ALA A 63 -3.89 4.31 -10.94
N LYS A 64 -3.30 5.41 -11.43
CA LYS A 64 -2.42 5.37 -12.60
C LYS A 64 -1.15 4.56 -12.33
N ALA A 65 -0.42 4.87 -11.26
CA ALA A 65 0.83 4.18 -10.92
C ALA A 65 0.61 2.68 -10.69
N SER A 66 -0.48 2.31 -10.01
CA SER A 66 -0.87 0.91 -9.82
C SER A 66 -1.23 0.21 -11.14
N SER A 67 -1.88 0.91 -12.06
CA SER A 67 -2.25 0.36 -13.37
C SER A 67 -1.02 0.17 -14.27
N GLU A 68 -0.05 1.08 -14.21
CA GLU A 68 1.19 1.00 -14.98
C GLU A 68 2.03 -0.24 -14.60
N ILE A 69 2.03 -0.65 -13.33
CA ILE A 69 2.69 -1.89 -12.87
C ILE A 69 2.11 -3.12 -13.60
N GLU A 70 0.81 -3.11 -13.89
CA GLU A 70 0.09 -4.19 -14.58
C GLU A 70 0.16 -4.06 -16.12
N ASN A 71 0.98 -3.15 -16.65
CA ASN A 71 1.06 -2.80 -18.08
C ASN A 71 -0.24 -2.19 -18.67
N ILE A 72 -1.10 -1.63 -17.82
CA ILE A 72 -2.29 -0.89 -18.24
C ILE A 72 -1.93 0.59 -18.30
N ILE A 73 -1.60 1.07 -19.50
CA ILE A 73 -1.19 2.47 -19.72
C ILE A 73 -2.43 3.30 -20.03
N THR A 74 -2.66 4.32 -19.20
CA THR A 74 -3.79 5.25 -19.31
C THR A 74 -3.30 6.67 -18.98
N THR A 75 -3.97 7.68 -19.53
CA THR A 75 -3.63 9.10 -19.32
C THR A 75 -4.41 9.68 -18.15
N ASN A 76 -3.89 10.77 -17.55
CA ASN A 76 -4.55 11.44 -16.42
C ASN A 76 -5.96 11.95 -16.78
N ASP A 77 -6.16 12.34 -18.05
CA ASP A 77 -7.43 12.86 -18.56
C ASP A 77 -8.56 11.83 -18.58
N ASN A 78 -8.24 10.54 -18.51
CA ASN A 78 -9.22 9.46 -18.64
C ASN A 78 -9.93 9.10 -17.31
N PHE A 79 -9.54 9.75 -16.22
CA PHE A 79 -10.08 9.54 -14.86
C PHE A 79 -10.60 10.83 -14.21
N LEU A 80 -10.61 11.94 -14.96
CA LEU A 80 -11.28 13.19 -14.63
C LEU A 80 -12.64 13.24 -15.33
#